data_AF-A0A7C5CFS9-F1
#
_entry.id   AF-A0A7C5CFS9-F1
#
_cell.length_a   1.000
_cell.length_b   1.000
_cell.length_c   1.000
_cell.angle_alpha   90.00
_cell.angle_beta   90.00
_cell.angle_gamma   90.00
#
_symmetry.space_group_name_H-M   'P 1'
#
loop_
_entity.id
_entity.type
_entity.pdbx_description
1 polymer ?
#
loop_
_entity_poly.entity_id
_entity_poly.type
_entity_poly.pdbx_seq_one_letter_code
_entity_poly.pdbx_strand_id
1 'polypeptide(L)' 'DTISRQFIDVMIMKVLAKEQKITKVANAGEKVFIEFANGRDRVMLKSYSKDDDDLIATAMGYLKKK' A
#
# COMPACT_ATOMS: atom_id res chain seq x y z
N ASP A 1 -21.85 1.74 -14.79
CA ASP A 1 -20.62 1.88 -13.97
C ASP A 1 -19.43 1.20 -14.61
N THR A 2 -18.26 1.82 -14.52
CA THR A 2 -17.00 1.33 -15.10
C THR A 2 -15.98 1.23 -13.99
N ILE A 3 -15.31 0.07 -13.89
CA ILE A 3 -14.23 -0.14 -12.92
C ILE A 3 -13.08 0.81 -13.26
N SER A 4 -12.65 1.61 -12.28
CA SER A 4 -11.52 2.53 -12.45
C SER A 4 -10.19 1.79 -12.36
N ARG A 5 -9.16 2.33 -13.00
CA ARG A 5 -7.80 1.82 -12.88
C ARG A 5 -7.31 1.84 -11.43
N GLN A 6 -7.60 2.91 -10.70
CA GLN A 6 -7.28 3.05 -9.28
C GLN A 6 -7.86 1.89 -8.45
N PHE A 7 -9.09 1.47 -8.73
CA PHE A 7 -9.68 0.31 -8.05
C PHE A 7 -8.87 -0.97 -8.31
N ILE A 8 -8.49 -1.22 -9.57
CA ILE A 8 -7.67 -2.38 -9.94
C ILE A 8 -6.30 -2.31 -9.24
N ASP A 9 -5.67 -1.14 -9.19
CA ASP A 9 -4.37 -0.96 -8.55
C ASP A 9 -4.44 -1.23 -7.04
N VAL A 10 -5.50 -0.78 -6.36
CA VAL A 10 -5.75 -1.11 -4.96
C VAL A 10 -5.99 -2.61 -4.76
N MET A 11 -6.68 -3.29 -5.69
CA MET A 11 -6.88 -4.73 -5.61
C MET A 11 -5.56 -5.50 -5.77
N ILE A 12 -4.73 -5.13 -6.75
CA ILE A 12 -3.40 -5.74 -6.94
C ILE A 12 -2.54 -5.53 -5.69
N MET A 13 -2.52 -4.30 -5.16
CA MET A 13 -1.80 -3.96 -3.93
C MET A 13 -2.21 -4.86 -2.75
N LYS A 14 -3.52 -5.10 -2.58
CA LYS A 14 -4.04 -5.97 -1.50
C LYS A 14 -3.63 -7.43 -1.69
N VAL A 15 -3.65 -7.94 -2.93
CA VAL A 15 -3.21 -9.31 -3.23
C VAL A 15 -1.72 -9.48 -2.91
N LEU A 16 -0.87 -8.57 -3.39
CA LEU A 16 0.58 -8.59 -3.13
C LEU A 16 0.90 -8.48 -1.63
N ALA A 17 0.22 -7.58 -0.92
CA ALA A 17 0.38 -7.44 0.53
C ALA A 17 0.06 -8.76 1.26
N LYS A 18 -1.02 -9.43 0.87
CA LYS A 18 -1.42 -10.71 1.46
C LYS A 18 -0.36 -11.80 1.27
N GLU A 19 0.22 -11.91 0.07
CA GLU A 19 1.28 -12.88 -0.23
C GLU A 19 2.52 -12.69 0.67
N GLN A 20 2.80 -11.45 1.07
CA GLN A 20 3.92 -11.10 1.94
C GLN A 20 3.59 -11.09 3.45
N LYS A 21 2.44 -11.66 3.83
CA LYS A 21 1.95 -11.68 5.23
C LYS A 21 1.83 -10.27 5.85
N ILE A 22 1.56 -9.26 5.02
CA ILE A 22 1.18 -7.92 5.46
C ILE A 22 -0.31 -7.96 5.80
N THR A 23 -0.64 -7.54 7.02
CA THR A 23 -2.02 -7.53 7.52
C THR A 23 -2.72 -6.21 7.27
N LYS A 24 -1.96 -5.12 7.11
CA LYS A 24 -2.52 -3.78 6.92
C LYS A 24 -1.63 -2.90 6.06
N VAL A 25 -2.26 -2.23 5.12
CA VAL A 25 -1.72 -1.07 4.39
C VAL A 25 -2.69 0.07 4.62
N ALA A 26 -2.24 1.14 5.25
CA ALA A 26 -3.07 2.31 5.60
C ALA A 26 -2.32 3.60 5.28
N ASN A 27 -3.03 4.72 5.11
CA ASN A 27 -2.42 6.02 4.89
C ASN A 27 -2.95 7.07 5.88
N ALA A 28 -2.11 8.08 6.17
CA ALA A 28 -2.51 9.29 6.87
C ALA A 28 -1.69 10.49 6.35
N GLY A 29 -2.35 11.39 5.62
CA GLY A 29 -1.65 12.43 4.86
C GLY A 29 -0.74 11.81 3.80
N GLU A 30 0.52 12.24 3.75
CA GLU A 30 1.56 11.75 2.82
C GLU A 30 2.31 10.52 3.35
N LYS A 31 1.70 9.76 4.27
CA LYS A 31 2.36 8.62 4.94
C LYS A 31 1.60 7.34 4.64
N VAL A 32 2.32 6.30 4.26
CA VAL A 32 1.82 4.92 4.11
C VAL A 32 2.40 4.06 5.24
N PHE A 33 1.53 3.38 5.96
CA PHE A 33 1.84 2.47 7.05
C PHE A 33 1.59 1.04 6.62
N ILE A 34 2.58 0.18 6.83
CA ILE A 34 2.53 -1.24 6.54
C ILE A 34 2.75 -1.99 7.86
N GLU A 35 1.78 -2.82 8.25
CA GLU A 35 1.86 -3.68 9.42
C GLU A 35 1.94 -5.14 8.99
N PHE A 36 2.88 -5.89 9.56
CA PHE A 36 3.08 -7.31 9.26
C PHE A 36 2.34 -8.19 10.28
N ALA A 37 2.07 -9.44 9.90
CA ALA A 37 1.32 -10.39 10.73
C ALA A 37 1.94 -10.66 12.12
N ASN A 38 3.24 -10.40 12.30
CA ASN A 38 3.91 -10.54 13.60
C ASN A 38 3.65 -9.35 14.55
N GLY A 39 3.00 -8.28 14.08
CA GLY A 39 2.63 -7.07 14.85
C GLY A 39 3.80 -6.21 15.35
N ARG A 40 5.03 -6.76 15.36
CA ARG A 40 6.26 -6.10 15.80
C ARG A 40 6.89 -5.27 14.71
N ASP A 41 6.82 -5.74 13.46
CA ASP A 41 7.38 -5.01 12.33
C ASP A 41 6.35 -4.05 11.77
N ARG A 42 6.74 -2.79 11.66
CA ARG A 42 5.96 -1.74 11.01
C ARG A 42 6.88 -0.91 10.13
N VAL A 43 6.41 -0.60 8.94
CA VAL A 43 7.12 0.28 8.01
C VAL A 43 6.27 1.50 7.77
N MET A 44 6.90 2.67 7.82
CA MET A 44 6.31 3.94 7.42
C MET A 44 7.07 4.48 6.22
N LEU A 45 6.35 4.71 5.13
CA LEU A 45 6.86 5.26 3.89
C LEU A 45 6.28 6.67 3.72
N LYS A 46 7.10 7.60 3.27
CA LYS A 46 6.63 8.92 2.85
C LYS A 46 6.33 8.88 1.35
N SER A 47 5.10 9.22 0.97
CA SER A 47 4.71 9.42 -0.42
C SER A 47 5.09 10.82 -0.91
N TYR A 48 5.08 11.01 -2.22
CA TYR A 48 5.36 12.31 -2.84
C TYR A 48 4.31 13.37 -2.47
N SER A 49 3.03 12.99 -2.48
CA SER A 49 1.91 13.81 -2.05
C SER A 49 0.86 12.97 -1.31
N LYS A 50 -0.24 13.60 -0.88
CA LYS A 50 -1.40 12.93 -0.26
C LYS A 50 -2.40 12.38 -1.28
N ASP A 51 -2.17 12.55 -2.57
CA ASP A 51 -3.06 12.08 -3.62
C ASP A 51 -3.02 10.55 -3.72
N ASP A 52 -4.16 9.94 -4.04
CA ASP A 52 -4.32 8.48 -3.98
C ASP A 52 -3.33 7.76 -4.90
N ASP A 53 -3.09 8.28 -6.10
CA ASP A 53 -2.17 7.67 -7.07
C ASP A 53 -0.73 7.64 -6.52
N ASP A 54 -0.29 8.69 -5.83
CA ASP A 54 1.05 8.75 -5.21
C ASP A 54 1.17 7.81 -4.00
N LEU A 55 0.11 7.70 -3.21
CA LEU A 55 0.05 6.77 -2.08
C LEU A 55 0.09 5.31 -2.55
N ILE A 56 -0.70 4.98 -3.59
CA ILE A 56 -0.71 3.66 -4.22
C ILE A 56 0.65 3.36 -4.84
N ALA A 57 1.24 4.30 -5.58
CA ALA A 57 2.56 4.13 -6.19
C ALA A 57 3.64 3.88 -5.13
N THR A 58 3.59 4.60 -4.01
CA THR A 58 4.53 4.43 -2.88
C THR A 58 4.40 3.04 -2.26
N ALA A 59 3.17 2.61 -1.96
CA ALA A 59 2.92 1.29 -1.40
C ALA A 59 3.35 0.17 -2.36
N MET A 60 2.97 0.28 -3.64
CA MET A 60 3.33 -0.68 -4.69
C MET A 60 4.84 -0.75 -4.93
N GLY A 61 5.53 0.39 -4.88
CA GLY A 61 6.99 0.46 -5.00
C GLY A 61 7.70 -0.28 -3.87
N TYR A 62 7.14 -0.28 -2.66
CA TYR A 62 7.63 -1.11 -1.56
C TYR A 62 7.33 -2.60 -1.78
N LEU A 63 6.08 -2.94 -2.11
CA LEU A 63 5.65 -4.33 -2.29
C LEU A 63 6.39 -5.05 -3.42
N LYS A 64 6.70 -4.37 -4.53
CA LYS A 64 7.39 -4.96 -5.69
C LYS A 64 8.90 -5.11 -5.52
N LYS A 65 9.51 -4.46 -4.52
CA LYS A 65 10.96 -4.55 -4.24
C LYS A 65 11.31 -5.74 -3.33
N LYS A 66 10.32 -6.37 -2.72
CA LYS A 66 10.47 -7.61 -1.95
C LYS A 66 10.12 -8.80 -2.81
#